data_AF-A0A8T9C3U7-F1
#
_entry.id   AF-A0A8T9C3U7-F1
#
_cell.length_a   1.000
_cell.length_b   1.000
_cell.length_c   1.000
_cell.angle_alpha   90.00
_cell.angle_beta   90.00
_cell.angle_gamma   90.00
#
_symmetry.space_group_name_H-M   'P 1'
#
loop_
_entity.id
_entity.type
_entity.pdbx_description
1 polymer ?
#
loop_
_entity_poly.entity_id
_entity_poly.type
_entity_poly.pdbx_seq_one_letter_code
_entity_poly.pdbx_strand_id
1 'polypeptide(L)'
;MPGSSRMPISLRNTLSAKKGGSSSQLLALNIDLFRNIVFFLFLLRWSRKALLKLKGRGVFGTFADTYIAVRRTLYGLFLRAPGVRSQVQKQVSEAITKLQTKLVPSGPGVVRYLTLPKDGWSEEIVLKELEALAEMDHTRWEDGYVSGAVYHGGDALMKLQTEAFGKFTVANPIHPDVFPGVRKMEAEVVSMVLAMFNAPAGAAGVTTSGGTESILMACLSARQKAYSERGVREPEMILPETGHTAFRKAGNYFGIKVHLVACPGPAYQVDLKAVSRLMNSNTVLLVGSAPNFPHGIIDDITSLSKLASKRNIPLHVDCCLGSFLVPFLEKAGFETELFDFRLKGVTSISCDTHKYGFAPKGNSTVLYRT
;
A
#
# COMPACT_ATOMS: atom_id res chain seq x y z
N MET A 1 6.86 -35.55 92.42
CA MET A 1 5.51 -36.03 92.78
C MET A 1 4.57 -35.85 91.59
N PRO A 2 3.77 -36.87 91.25
CA PRO A 2 2.77 -36.84 90.19
C PRO A 2 1.44 -36.24 90.70
N GLY A 3 0.56 -35.86 89.78
CA GLY A 3 -0.80 -35.42 90.10
C GLY A 3 -1.63 -35.18 88.83
N SER A 4 -2.19 -36.26 88.29
CA SER A 4 -3.06 -36.33 87.13
C SER A 4 -4.43 -35.66 87.33
N SER A 5 -5.00 -35.10 86.26
CA SER A 5 -6.46 -35.10 86.05
C SER A 5 -6.78 -35.14 84.55
N ARG A 6 -7.66 -36.06 84.16
CA ARG A 6 -8.00 -36.46 82.78
C ARG A 6 -9.24 -35.70 82.28
N MET A 7 -9.24 -35.34 81.00
CA MET A 7 -10.38 -34.78 80.27
C MET A 7 -11.50 -35.82 80.00
N PRO A 8 -12.78 -35.40 79.91
CA PRO A 8 -13.87 -36.24 79.41
C PRO A 8 -13.90 -36.33 77.87
N ILE A 9 -14.19 -37.54 77.36
CA ILE A 9 -14.25 -37.92 75.94
C ILE A 9 -15.63 -37.57 75.32
N SER A 10 -16.15 -36.37 75.56
CA SER A 10 -17.48 -35.95 75.04
C SER A 10 -17.47 -34.75 74.09
N LEU A 11 -16.30 -34.25 73.68
CA LEU A 11 -16.20 -33.07 72.80
C LEU A 11 -15.46 -33.31 71.47
N ARG A 12 -15.26 -34.57 71.05
CA ARG A 12 -14.45 -34.88 69.85
C ARG A 12 -15.22 -35.10 68.54
N ASN A 13 -16.55 -35.07 68.51
CA ASN A 13 -17.30 -35.49 67.31
C ASN A 13 -18.60 -34.71 67.02
N THR A 14 -18.56 -33.38 66.88
CA THR A 14 -19.73 -32.61 66.40
C THR A 14 -19.42 -31.40 65.53
N LEU A 15 -18.25 -31.35 64.87
CA LEU A 15 -17.98 -30.36 63.82
C LEU A 15 -17.49 -31.01 62.51
N SER A 16 -18.09 -32.14 62.13
CA SER A 16 -18.08 -32.60 60.74
C SER A 16 -19.31 -32.02 60.02
N ALA A 17 -19.30 -30.69 59.85
CA ALA A 17 -20.23 -30.03 58.94
C ALA A 17 -19.64 -30.11 57.52
N LYS A 18 -20.27 -30.94 56.69
CA LYS A 18 -20.12 -31.02 55.23
C LYS A 18 -19.65 -29.70 54.61
N LYS A 19 -18.38 -29.61 54.17
CA LYS A 19 -18.01 -28.72 53.06
C LYS A 19 -18.36 -29.45 51.76
N GLY A 20 -19.57 -29.22 51.29
CA GLY A 20 -20.05 -29.67 49.99
C GLY A 20 -19.18 -29.11 48.87
N GLY A 21 -18.73 -30.01 47.98
CA GLY A 21 -17.98 -29.69 46.76
C GLY A 21 -18.83 -29.05 45.66
N SER A 22 -19.42 -27.88 45.93
CA SER A 22 -20.21 -27.16 44.93
C SER A 22 -19.43 -26.03 44.25
N SER A 23 -18.55 -25.30 44.97
CA SER A 23 -17.86 -24.15 44.37
C SER A 23 -16.73 -24.54 43.41
N SER A 24 -16.03 -25.66 43.65
CA SER A 24 -14.97 -26.16 42.76
C SER A 24 -15.52 -26.80 41.49
N GLN A 25 -16.67 -27.48 41.58
CA GLN A 25 -17.37 -28.03 40.41
C GLN A 25 -17.98 -26.93 39.55
N LEU A 26 -18.57 -25.89 40.14
CA LEU A 26 -19.07 -24.72 39.40
C LEU A 26 -17.93 -23.92 38.74
N LEU A 27 -16.77 -23.76 39.40
CA LEU A 27 -15.60 -23.14 38.77
C LEU A 27 -15.02 -24.01 37.63
N ALA A 28 -14.91 -25.33 37.82
CA ALA A 28 -14.42 -26.24 36.80
C ALA A 28 -15.36 -26.33 35.59
N LEU A 29 -16.67 -26.41 35.82
CA LEU A 29 -17.70 -26.34 34.77
C LEU A 29 -17.65 -25.02 34.00
N ASN A 30 -17.41 -23.90 34.68
CA ASN A 30 -17.25 -22.60 34.03
C ASN A 30 -15.96 -22.50 33.21
N ILE A 31 -14.85 -23.10 33.66
CA ILE A 31 -13.59 -23.14 32.92
C ILE A 31 -13.70 -24.07 31.70
N ASP A 32 -14.30 -25.24 31.84
CA ASP A 32 -14.51 -26.17 30.73
C ASP A 32 -15.50 -25.61 29.70
N LEU A 33 -16.59 -24.97 30.14
CA LEU A 33 -17.52 -24.27 29.26
C LEU A 33 -16.84 -23.11 28.53
N PHE A 34 -16.07 -22.28 29.24
CA PHE A 34 -15.29 -21.21 28.63
C PHE A 34 -14.26 -21.75 27.63
N ARG A 35 -13.53 -22.81 27.97
CA ARG A 35 -12.59 -23.49 27.06
C ARG A 35 -13.30 -23.98 25.81
N ASN A 36 -14.47 -24.62 25.95
CA ASN A 36 -15.25 -25.13 24.84
C ASN A 36 -15.79 -23.99 23.96
N ILE A 37 -16.23 -22.87 24.54
CA ILE A 37 -16.64 -21.67 23.80
C ILE A 37 -15.46 -21.11 23.01
N VAL A 38 -14.30 -20.92 23.64
CA VAL A 38 -13.08 -20.43 22.98
C VAL A 38 -12.66 -21.37 21.85
N PHE A 39 -12.69 -22.69 22.07
CA PHE A 39 -12.39 -23.69 21.06
C PHE A 39 -13.38 -23.66 19.90
N PHE A 40 -14.68 -23.53 20.18
CA PHE A 40 -15.71 -23.42 19.13
C PHE A 40 -15.53 -22.15 18.30
N LEU A 41 -15.26 -21.01 18.94
CA LEU A 41 -14.96 -19.75 18.24
C LEU A 41 -13.69 -19.86 17.40
N PHE A 42 -12.67 -20.58 17.88
CA PHE A 42 -11.46 -20.89 17.11
C PHE A 42 -11.80 -21.72 15.87
N LEU A 43 -12.53 -22.84 16.03
CA LEU A 43 -12.94 -23.69 14.90
C LEU A 43 -13.80 -22.90 13.91
N LEU A 44 -14.78 -22.14 14.38
CA LEU A 44 -15.63 -21.32 13.54
C LEU A 44 -14.82 -20.31 12.72
N ARG A 45 -13.83 -19.66 13.34
CA ARG A 45 -12.93 -18.71 12.66
C ARG A 45 -12.13 -19.38 11.55
N TRP A 46 -11.52 -20.53 11.82
CA TRP A 46 -10.70 -21.25 10.85
C TRP A 46 -11.53 -21.87 9.73
N SER A 47 -12.69 -22.46 10.06
CA SER A 47 -13.65 -22.97 9.08
C SER A 47 -14.14 -21.88 8.16
N ARG A 48 -14.50 -20.69 8.68
CA ARG A 48 -14.89 -19.54 7.86
C ARG A 48 -13.76 -19.10 6.92
N LYS A 49 -12.51 -19.02 7.42
CA LYS A 49 -11.36 -18.66 6.58
C LYS A 49 -11.11 -19.68 5.48
N ALA A 50 -11.22 -20.98 5.79
CA ALA A 50 -11.10 -22.05 4.81
C ALA A 50 -12.19 -21.98 3.74
N LEU A 51 -13.45 -21.79 4.14
CA LEU A 51 -14.57 -21.64 3.22
C LEU A 51 -14.44 -20.42 2.31
N LEU A 52 -14.00 -19.28 2.84
CA LEU A 52 -13.76 -18.07 2.03
C LEU A 52 -12.64 -18.28 1.02
N LYS A 53 -11.55 -18.95 1.42
CA LYS A 53 -10.46 -19.30 0.50
C LYS A 53 -10.94 -20.24 -0.60
N LEU A 54 -11.68 -21.29 -0.23
CA LEU A 54 -12.26 -22.26 -1.15
C LEU A 54 -13.24 -21.60 -2.14
N LYS A 55 -14.10 -20.71 -1.66
CA LYS A 55 -15.04 -19.96 -2.50
C LYS A 55 -14.31 -19.03 -3.47
N GLY A 56 -13.27 -18.33 -3.01
CA GLY A 56 -12.53 -17.38 -3.82
C GLY A 56 -11.65 -18.03 -4.90
N ARG A 57 -10.86 -19.02 -4.48
CA ARG A 57 -9.81 -19.65 -5.30
C ARG A 57 -10.24 -20.98 -5.93
N GLY A 58 -11.37 -21.56 -5.52
CA GLY A 58 -11.76 -22.93 -5.88
C GLY A 58 -10.89 -23.98 -5.19
N VAL A 59 -11.18 -25.26 -5.44
CA VAL A 59 -10.42 -26.39 -4.86
C VAL A 59 -8.96 -26.37 -5.32
N PHE A 60 -8.74 -26.33 -6.64
CA PHE A 60 -7.40 -26.33 -7.23
C PHE A 60 -6.60 -25.08 -6.85
N GLY A 61 -7.20 -23.89 -6.93
CA GLY A 61 -6.50 -22.66 -6.54
C GLY A 61 -6.20 -22.61 -5.03
N THR A 62 -7.07 -23.16 -4.18
CA THR A 62 -6.79 -23.27 -2.75
C THR A 62 -5.63 -24.23 -2.47
N PHE A 63 -5.58 -25.36 -3.17
CA PHE A 63 -4.47 -26.30 -3.08
C PHE A 63 -3.16 -25.66 -3.56
N ALA A 64 -3.18 -25.00 -4.72
CA ALA A 64 -2.03 -24.28 -5.27
C ALA A 64 -1.52 -23.19 -4.31
N ASP A 65 -2.40 -22.33 -3.78
CA ASP A 65 -2.04 -21.29 -2.80
C ASP A 65 -1.43 -21.91 -1.54
N THR A 66 -1.97 -23.03 -1.08
CA THR A 66 -1.49 -23.72 0.13
C THR A 66 -0.13 -24.37 -0.13
N TYR A 67 0.05 -25.01 -1.28
CA TYR A 67 1.34 -25.54 -1.72
C TYR A 67 2.40 -24.42 -1.82
N ILE A 68 2.07 -23.29 -2.44
CA ILE A 68 2.95 -22.12 -2.53
C ILE A 68 3.33 -21.60 -1.14
N ALA A 69 2.36 -21.49 -0.23
CA ALA A 69 2.61 -21.02 1.13
C ALA A 69 3.51 -21.97 1.93
N VAL A 70 3.25 -23.29 1.85
CA VAL A 70 4.06 -24.32 2.49
C VAL A 70 5.46 -24.33 1.89
N ARG A 71 5.59 -24.37 0.57
CA ARG A 71 6.87 -24.31 -0.14
C ARG A 71 7.66 -23.07 0.24
N ARG A 72 7.04 -21.89 0.26
CA ARG A 72 7.70 -20.63 0.66
C ARG A 72 8.22 -20.70 2.10
N THR A 73 7.45 -21.29 3.01
CA THR A 73 7.84 -21.42 4.42
C THR A 73 9.02 -22.40 4.57
N LEU A 74 8.89 -23.59 3.98
CA LEU A 74 9.94 -24.62 4.02
C LEU A 74 11.22 -24.15 3.33
N TYR A 75 11.11 -23.50 2.16
CA TYR A 75 12.26 -22.94 1.46
C TYR A 75 12.91 -21.81 2.26
N GLY A 76 12.12 -20.97 2.93
CA GLY A 76 12.64 -19.95 3.85
C GLY A 76 13.40 -20.54 5.04
N LEU A 77 12.94 -21.68 5.59
CA LEU A 77 13.68 -22.41 6.63
C LEU A 77 14.97 -23.02 6.07
N PHE A 78 14.91 -23.61 4.87
CA PHE A 78 16.08 -24.16 4.18
C PHE A 78 17.16 -23.10 3.93
N LEU A 79 16.80 -21.92 3.43
CA LEU A 79 17.73 -20.81 3.20
C LEU A 79 18.40 -20.30 4.49
N ARG A 80 17.83 -20.60 5.66
CA ARG A 80 18.37 -20.24 6.98
C ARG A 80 19.22 -21.34 7.61
N ALA A 81 19.25 -22.53 7.03
CA ALA A 81 20.03 -23.65 7.55
C ALA A 81 21.53 -23.32 7.56
N PRO A 82 22.29 -23.83 8.55
CA PRO A 82 23.75 -23.73 8.56
C PRO A 82 24.35 -24.26 7.25
N GLY A 83 25.38 -23.59 6.71
CA GLY A 83 25.99 -23.91 5.41
C GLY A 83 25.24 -23.36 4.19
N VAL A 84 23.90 -23.44 4.12
CA VAL A 84 23.12 -22.79 3.06
C VAL A 84 23.11 -21.28 3.26
N ARG A 85 22.90 -20.83 4.50
CA ARG A 85 22.87 -19.41 4.86
C ARG A 85 24.15 -18.67 4.46
N SER A 86 25.32 -19.29 4.63
CA SER A 86 26.60 -18.67 4.24
C SER A 86 26.70 -18.49 2.72
N GLN A 87 26.23 -19.47 1.95
CA GLN A 87 26.20 -19.36 0.49
C GLN A 87 25.19 -18.32 -0.01
N VAL A 88 24.02 -18.24 0.63
CA VAL A 88 23.03 -17.19 0.34
C VAL A 88 23.61 -15.82 0.66
N GLN A 89 24.26 -15.65 1.82
CA GLN A 89 24.91 -14.40 2.18
C GLN A 89 26.00 -14.02 1.18
N LYS A 90 26.81 -14.99 0.72
CA LYS A 90 27.81 -14.76 -0.33
C LYS A 90 27.17 -14.22 -1.62
N GLN A 91 26.13 -14.86 -2.13
CA GLN A 91 25.45 -14.40 -3.35
C GLN A 91 24.79 -13.03 -3.18
N VAL A 92 24.17 -12.77 -2.02
CA VAL A 92 23.57 -11.47 -1.71
C VAL A 92 24.66 -10.39 -1.67
N SER A 93 25.78 -10.64 -1.00
CA SER A 93 26.91 -9.70 -0.96
C SER A 93 27.48 -9.44 -2.36
N GLU A 94 27.66 -10.48 -3.18
CA GLU A 94 28.11 -10.32 -4.57
C GLU A 94 27.14 -9.47 -5.39
N ALA A 95 25.82 -9.69 -5.25
CA ALA A 95 24.81 -8.88 -5.92
C ALA A 95 24.84 -7.41 -5.46
N ILE A 96 24.99 -7.18 -4.15
CA ILE A 96 25.12 -5.84 -3.57
C ILE A 96 26.37 -5.16 -4.13
N THR A 97 27.52 -5.83 -4.14
CA THR A 97 28.77 -5.26 -4.68
C THR A 97 28.62 -4.89 -6.15
N LYS A 98 28.02 -5.77 -6.98
CA LYS A 98 27.77 -5.47 -8.41
C LYS A 98 26.87 -4.27 -8.59
N LEU A 99 25.80 -4.15 -7.81
CA LEU A 99 24.91 -2.99 -7.83
C LEU A 99 25.64 -1.73 -7.38
N GLN A 100 26.45 -1.82 -6.32
CA GLN A 100 27.23 -0.70 -5.81
C GLN A 100 28.22 -0.20 -6.86
N THR A 101 28.96 -1.09 -7.51
CA THR A 101 29.89 -0.72 -8.60
C THR A 101 29.17 -0.07 -9.78
N LYS A 102 27.93 -0.48 -10.07
CA LYS A 102 27.16 0.09 -11.18
C LYS A 102 26.51 1.45 -10.85
N LEU A 103 26.05 1.63 -9.61
CA LEU A 103 25.19 2.76 -9.23
C LEU A 103 25.91 3.83 -8.41
N VAL A 104 27.00 3.49 -7.73
CA VAL A 104 27.74 4.43 -6.87
C VAL A 104 29.00 4.87 -7.63
N PRO A 105 29.08 6.15 -8.02
CA PRO A 105 30.29 6.69 -8.62
C PRO A 105 31.49 6.43 -7.71
N SER A 106 32.51 5.79 -8.25
CA SER A 106 33.73 5.43 -7.54
C SER A 106 34.91 5.37 -8.51
N GLY A 107 36.11 5.71 -8.02
CA GLY A 107 37.33 5.69 -8.83
C GLY A 107 38.20 6.92 -8.62
N PRO A 108 39.36 6.98 -9.31
CA PRO A 108 40.23 8.14 -9.29
C PRO A 108 39.48 9.38 -9.81
N GLY A 109 39.47 10.47 -9.04
CA GLY A 109 38.80 11.73 -9.41
C GLY A 109 37.40 11.94 -8.81
N VAL A 110 36.77 10.91 -8.23
CA VAL A 110 35.50 11.07 -7.52
C VAL A 110 35.78 11.47 -6.06
N VAL A 111 35.65 12.76 -5.75
CA VAL A 111 35.77 13.26 -4.38
C VAL A 111 34.48 12.97 -3.61
N ARG A 112 34.62 12.40 -2.40
CA ARG A 112 33.48 12.12 -1.52
C ARG A 112 33.58 12.93 -0.24
N TYR A 113 32.64 13.84 -0.05
CA TYR A 113 32.51 14.63 1.17
C TYR A 113 31.68 13.82 2.19
N LEU A 114 32.36 13.07 3.06
CA LEU A 114 31.73 12.18 4.06
C LEU A 114 31.48 12.87 5.41
N THR A 115 32.02 14.06 5.59
CA THR A 115 31.90 14.89 6.78
C THR A 115 31.67 16.32 6.35
N LEU A 116 31.10 17.14 7.24
CA LEU A 116 31.01 18.58 7.01
C LEU A 116 32.42 19.14 6.78
N PRO A 117 32.59 20.08 5.83
CA PRO A 117 33.81 20.85 5.72
C PRO A 117 34.15 21.55 7.03
N LYS A 118 35.45 21.69 7.33
CA LYS A 118 35.91 22.39 8.54
C LYS A 118 35.46 23.86 8.55
N ASP A 119 35.50 24.49 7.39
CA ASP A 119 35.07 25.87 7.16
C ASP A 119 33.95 25.87 6.10
N GLY A 120 32.98 26.78 6.24
CA GLY A 120 31.90 26.92 5.27
C GLY A 120 32.44 27.26 3.88
N TRP A 121 31.95 26.57 2.86
CA TRP A 121 32.34 26.84 1.48
C TRP A 121 31.76 28.16 0.98
N SER A 122 32.49 28.82 0.09
CA SER A 122 31.96 29.96 -0.64
C SER A 122 30.94 29.51 -1.70
N GLU A 123 30.11 30.44 -2.15
CA GLU A 123 29.11 30.18 -3.18
C GLU A 123 29.76 29.68 -4.47
N GLU A 124 30.93 30.24 -4.85
CA GLU A 124 31.63 29.82 -6.07
C GLU A 124 32.09 28.36 -6.00
N ILE A 125 32.55 27.91 -4.83
CA ILE A 125 32.96 26.51 -4.62
C ILE A 125 31.74 25.60 -4.75
N VAL A 126 30.63 25.95 -4.10
CA VAL A 126 29.40 25.15 -4.15
C VAL A 126 28.86 25.05 -5.58
N LEU A 127 28.77 26.17 -6.31
CA LEU A 127 28.28 26.19 -7.68
C LEU A 127 29.16 25.38 -8.63
N LYS A 128 30.49 25.50 -8.50
CA LYS A 128 31.43 24.70 -9.29
C LYS A 128 31.27 23.21 -9.05
N GLU A 129 31.06 22.79 -7.80
CA GLU A 129 30.82 21.38 -7.50
C GLU A 129 29.45 20.89 -8.01
N LEU A 130 28.41 21.72 -7.97
CA LEU A 130 27.11 21.39 -8.56
C LEU A 130 27.19 21.22 -10.08
N GLU A 131 27.97 22.06 -10.77
CA GLU A 131 28.22 21.95 -12.21
C GLU A 131 28.97 20.65 -12.53
N ALA A 132 30.04 20.34 -11.80
CA ALA A 132 30.77 19.09 -11.96
C ALA A 132 29.90 17.84 -11.73
N LEU A 133 28.94 17.89 -10.79
CA LEU A 133 27.97 16.82 -10.56
C LEU A 133 26.95 16.68 -11.69
N ALA A 134 26.51 17.80 -12.28
CA ALA A 134 25.59 17.80 -13.41
C ALA A 134 26.22 17.24 -14.69
N GLU A 135 27.53 17.42 -14.87
CA GLU A 135 28.31 16.92 -16.02
C GLU A 135 28.79 15.47 -15.87
N MET A 136 28.50 14.81 -14.75
CA MET A 136 28.87 13.40 -14.57
C MET A 136 28.29 12.51 -15.66
N ASP A 137 29.04 11.49 -16.07
CA ASP A 137 28.57 10.52 -17.06
C ASP A 137 27.27 9.84 -16.59
N HIS A 138 26.25 9.89 -17.43
CA HIS A 138 24.93 9.37 -17.14
C HIS A 138 24.21 8.92 -18.41
N THR A 139 23.14 8.14 -18.24
CA THR A 139 22.32 7.73 -19.37
C THR A 139 21.63 8.95 -19.97
N ARG A 140 21.93 9.23 -21.24
CA ARG A 140 21.45 10.41 -21.99
C ARG A 140 19.92 10.38 -22.16
N TRP A 141 19.22 10.95 -21.20
CA TRP A 141 17.75 11.06 -21.21
C TRP A 141 17.30 12.19 -22.14
N GLU A 142 18.17 13.16 -22.37
CA GLU A 142 18.00 14.32 -23.25
C GLU A 142 17.77 13.90 -24.71
N ASP A 143 18.38 12.80 -25.14
CA ASP A 143 18.20 12.24 -26.49
C ASP A 143 16.98 11.30 -26.59
N GLY A 144 16.24 11.08 -25.49
CA GLY A 144 15.09 10.18 -25.48
C GLY A 144 15.42 8.69 -25.39
N TYR A 145 16.63 8.30 -24.97
CA TYR A 145 16.99 6.88 -24.79
C TYR A 145 16.42 6.23 -23.52
N VAL A 146 15.79 7.01 -22.64
CA VAL A 146 15.29 6.53 -21.34
C VAL A 146 13.77 6.46 -21.37
N SER A 147 13.22 5.27 -21.15
CA SER A 147 11.77 5.10 -20.97
C SER A 147 11.32 5.63 -19.61
N GLY A 148 10.39 6.58 -19.60
CA GLY A 148 9.93 7.25 -18.39
C GLY A 148 11.00 8.18 -17.82
N ALA A 149 11.22 8.15 -16.51
CA ALA A 149 12.15 9.03 -15.77
C ALA A 149 11.88 10.54 -15.93
N VAL A 150 12.25 11.13 -17.08
CA VAL A 150 12.03 12.52 -17.47
C VAL A 150 10.92 12.58 -18.51
N TYR A 151 9.83 13.30 -18.22
CA TYR A 151 8.63 13.29 -19.05
C TYR A 151 8.53 14.47 -20.03
N HIS A 152 9.31 15.54 -19.85
CA HIS A 152 9.30 16.70 -20.75
C HIS A 152 10.71 17.16 -21.15
N GLY A 153 11.56 17.56 -20.20
CA GLY A 153 12.97 17.90 -20.49
C GLY A 153 13.23 19.18 -21.31
N GLY A 154 12.23 20.05 -21.48
CA GLY A 154 12.38 21.26 -22.31
C GLY A 154 12.84 22.49 -21.51
N ASP A 155 13.84 23.22 -22.02
CA ASP A 155 14.48 24.34 -21.33
C ASP A 155 13.52 25.44 -20.89
N ALA A 156 12.56 25.79 -21.74
CA ALA A 156 11.58 26.84 -21.45
C ALA A 156 10.72 26.50 -20.23
N LEU A 157 10.26 25.24 -20.13
CA LEU A 157 9.46 24.78 -19.00
C LEU A 157 10.31 24.67 -17.74
N MET A 158 11.53 24.14 -17.85
CA MET A 158 12.46 24.04 -16.73
C MET A 158 12.77 25.43 -16.15
N LYS A 159 13.03 26.43 -16.99
CA LYS A 159 13.27 27.81 -16.57
C LYS A 159 12.08 28.39 -15.80
N LEU A 160 10.85 28.20 -16.30
CA LEU A 160 9.64 28.65 -15.62
C LEU A 160 9.49 28.00 -14.23
N GLN A 161 9.72 26.69 -14.14
CA GLN A 161 9.60 25.94 -12.89
C GLN A 161 10.68 26.33 -11.87
N THR A 162 11.91 26.57 -12.31
CA THR A 162 12.99 27.08 -11.46
C THR A 162 12.68 28.48 -10.94
N GLU A 163 12.14 29.37 -11.78
CA GLU A 163 11.73 30.70 -11.32
C GLU A 163 10.59 30.60 -10.29
N ALA A 164 9.58 29.76 -10.54
CA ALA A 164 8.50 29.52 -9.60
C ALA A 164 9.01 28.95 -8.27
N PHE A 165 9.91 27.96 -8.30
CA PHE A 165 10.53 27.40 -7.10
C PHE A 165 11.31 28.47 -6.32
N GLY A 166 12.04 29.35 -7.00
CA GLY A 166 12.75 30.48 -6.38
C GLY A 166 11.82 31.42 -5.60
N LYS A 167 10.61 31.70 -6.10
CA LYS A 167 9.63 32.56 -5.41
C LYS A 167 9.06 31.92 -4.14
N PHE A 168 8.99 30.59 -4.08
CA PHE A 168 8.35 29.83 -3.00
C PHE A 168 9.32 28.92 -2.23
N THR A 169 10.64 29.16 -2.31
CA THR A 169 11.67 28.24 -1.77
C THR A 169 11.50 27.95 -0.27
N VAL A 170 11.04 28.93 0.52
CA VAL A 170 10.83 28.81 1.97
C VAL A 170 9.41 28.38 2.34
N ALA A 171 8.54 28.15 1.35
CA ALA A 171 7.13 27.91 1.61
C ALA A 171 6.91 26.56 2.29
N ASN A 172 6.11 26.57 3.35
CA ASN A 172 5.76 25.38 4.11
C ASN A 172 4.23 25.28 4.25
N PRO A 173 3.55 24.35 3.54
CA PRO A 173 2.09 24.24 3.53
C PRO A 173 1.44 23.97 4.91
N ILE A 174 2.21 23.58 5.93
CA ILE A 174 1.70 23.45 7.31
C ILE A 174 1.23 24.79 7.91
N HIS A 175 1.70 25.92 7.36
CA HIS A 175 1.36 27.28 7.79
C HIS A 175 0.57 28.02 6.69
N PRO A 176 -0.71 27.68 6.45
CA PRO A 176 -1.51 28.28 5.38
C PRO A 176 -1.82 29.76 5.60
N ASP A 177 -1.71 30.26 6.83
CA ASP A 177 -1.81 31.67 7.20
C ASP A 177 -0.57 32.47 6.74
N VAL A 178 0.62 31.84 6.80
CA VAL A 178 1.88 32.45 6.35
C VAL A 178 2.05 32.31 4.83
N PHE A 179 1.60 31.19 4.25
CA PHE A 179 1.71 30.90 2.82
C PHE A 179 0.35 30.71 2.12
N PRO A 180 -0.55 31.70 2.16
CA PRO A 180 -1.90 31.58 1.60
C PRO A 180 -1.89 31.37 0.08
N GLY A 181 -0.86 31.88 -0.61
CA GLY A 181 -0.66 31.64 -2.04
C GLY A 181 -0.46 30.16 -2.37
N VAL A 182 0.29 29.43 -1.54
CA VAL A 182 0.50 27.99 -1.74
C VAL A 182 -0.79 27.21 -1.47
N ARG A 183 -1.50 27.54 -0.37
CA ARG A 183 -2.81 26.94 -0.09
C ARG A 183 -3.82 27.16 -1.22
N LYS A 184 -3.79 28.34 -1.86
CA LYS A 184 -4.62 28.63 -3.04
C LYS A 184 -4.21 27.73 -4.21
N MET A 185 -2.92 27.67 -4.56
CA MET A 185 -2.42 26.88 -5.67
C MET A 185 -2.71 25.38 -5.51
N GLU A 186 -2.51 24.79 -4.32
CA GLU A 186 -2.82 23.38 -4.09
C GLU A 186 -4.31 23.07 -4.30
N ALA A 187 -5.19 23.93 -3.79
CA ALA A 187 -6.63 23.77 -3.98
C ALA A 187 -7.03 23.90 -5.47
N GLU A 188 -6.42 24.83 -6.20
CA GLU A 188 -6.65 25.00 -7.64
C GLU A 188 -6.14 23.80 -8.44
N VAL A 189 -4.96 23.27 -8.13
CA VAL A 189 -4.43 22.03 -8.73
C VAL A 189 -5.40 20.89 -8.52
N VAL A 190 -5.83 20.63 -7.29
CA VAL A 190 -6.82 19.59 -6.99
C VAL A 190 -8.12 19.82 -7.76
N SER A 191 -8.63 21.05 -7.80
CA SER A 191 -9.85 21.40 -8.52
C SER A 191 -9.75 21.15 -10.03
N MET A 192 -8.62 21.53 -10.65
CA MET A 192 -8.38 21.31 -12.08
C MET A 192 -8.31 19.81 -12.41
N VAL A 193 -7.63 19.03 -11.57
CA VAL A 193 -7.54 17.58 -11.75
C VAL A 193 -8.90 16.92 -11.51
N LEU A 194 -9.67 17.31 -10.49
CA LEU A 194 -11.06 16.84 -10.30
C LEU A 194 -11.93 17.09 -11.53
N ALA A 195 -11.87 18.30 -12.10
CA ALA A 195 -12.62 18.64 -13.32
C ALA A 195 -12.18 17.80 -14.51
N MET A 196 -10.87 17.56 -14.66
CA MET A 196 -10.29 16.71 -15.71
C MET A 196 -10.81 15.26 -15.65
N PHE A 197 -11.04 14.71 -14.47
CA PHE A 197 -11.60 13.37 -14.27
C PHE A 197 -13.13 13.35 -14.10
N ASN A 198 -13.82 14.44 -14.47
CA ASN A 198 -15.28 14.56 -14.41
C ASN A 198 -15.86 14.25 -13.01
N ALA A 199 -15.18 14.70 -11.95
CA ALA A 199 -15.63 14.48 -10.59
C ALA A 199 -16.98 15.18 -10.32
N PRO A 200 -17.89 14.56 -9.54
CA PRO A 200 -19.16 15.19 -9.20
C PRO A 200 -18.97 16.37 -8.25
N ALA A 201 -20.01 17.20 -8.14
CA ALA A 201 -20.07 18.23 -7.09
C ALA A 201 -19.93 17.59 -5.70
N GLY A 202 -19.14 18.21 -4.83
CA GLY A 202 -18.80 17.67 -3.51
C GLY A 202 -17.60 16.72 -3.48
N ALA A 203 -17.05 16.34 -4.64
CA ALA A 203 -15.79 15.62 -4.70
C ALA A 203 -14.63 16.49 -4.17
N ALA A 204 -13.67 15.83 -3.55
CA ALA A 204 -12.54 16.47 -2.91
C ALA A 204 -11.25 15.69 -3.18
N GLY A 205 -10.11 16.31 -2.91
CA GLY A 205 -8.82 15.67 -3.06
C GLY A 205 -7.74 16.42 -2.30
N VAL A 206 -6.55 15.85 -2.33
CA VAL A 206 -5.34 16.45 -1.74
C VAL A 206 -4.15 16.23 -2.65
N THR A 207 -3.18 17.15 -2.58
CA THR A 207 -1.85 16.98 -3.13
C THR A 207 -1.07 15.96 -2.29
N THR A 208 -0.15 15.24 -2.93
CA THR A 208 0.77 14.31 -2.28
C THR A 208 2.16 14.44 -2.90
N SER A 209 3.17 13.85 -2.26
CA SER A 209 4.56 13.84 -2.73
C SER A 209 4.79 12.96 -3.97
N GLY A 210 3.82 12.14 -4.36
CA GLY A 210 3.96 11.24 -5.51
C GLY A 210 2.94 10.10 -5.50
N GLY A 211 2.84 9.38 -6.63
CA GLY A 211 1.81 8.33 -6.81
C GLY A 211 1.86 7.22 -5.77
N THR A 212 3.03 6.90 -5.23
CA THR A 212 3.12 5.95 -4.11
C THR A 212 2.36 6.45 -2.89
N GLU A 213 2.53 7.72 -2.48
CA GLU A 213 1.79 8.27 -1.35
C GLU A 213 0.29 8.36 -1.65
N SER A 214 -0.09 8.77 -2.86
CA SER A 214 -1.50 8.78 -3.31
C SER A 214 -2.16 7.39 -3.14
N ILE A 215 -1.48 6.32 -3.53
CA ILE A 215 -1.93 4.93 -3.36
C ILE A 215 -2.00 4.55 -1.87
N LEU A 216 -1.01 4.91 -1.06
CA LEU A 216 -1.01 4.63 0.37
C LEU A 216 -2.21 5.31 1.06
N MET A 217 -2.46 6.58 0.73
CA MET A 217 -3.58 7.36 1.27
C MET A 217 -4.94 6.76 0.88
N ALA A 218 -5.11 6.35 -0.38
CA ALA A 218 -6.34 5.68 -0.82
C ALA A 218 -6.59 4.35 -0.10
N CYS A 219 -5.54 3.53 0.06
CA CYS A 219 -5.61 2.28 0.82
C CYS A 219 -5.98 2.50 2.29
N LEU A 220 -5.34 3.48 2.93
CA LEU A 220 -5.61 3.82 4.33
C LEU A 220 -7.03 4.35 4.50
N SER A 221 -7.48 5.24 3.62
CA SER A 221 -8.85 5.77 3.60
C SER A 221 -9.88 4.63 3.51
N ALA A 222 -9.73 3.71 2.56
CA ALA A 222 -10.63 2.58 2.39
C ALA A 222 -10.67 1.65 3.63
N ARG A 223 -9.51 1.40 4.24
CA ARG A 223 -9.41 0.64 5.50
C ARG A 223 -10.17 1.33 6.62
N GLN A 224 -9.92 2.62 6.86
CA GLN A 224 -10.53 3.36 7.96
C GLN A 224 -12.04 3.51 7.76
N LYS A 225 -12.49 3.77 6.52
CA LYS A 225 -13.91 3.80 6.17
C LYS A 225 -14.59 2.47 6.47
N ALA A 226 -14.00 1.35 6.04
CA ALA A 226 -14.56 0.03 6.31
C ALA A 226 -14.55 -0.35 7.81
N TYR A 227 -13.56 0.11 8.57
CA TYR A 227 -13.58 -0.06 10.03
C TYR A 227 -14.71 0.75 10.67
N SER A 228 -14.85 2.03 10.32
CA SER A 228 -15.85 2.93 10.90
C SER A 228 -17.28 2.57 10.52
N GLU A 229 -17.55 2.25 9.26
CA GLU A 229 -18.91 2.03 8.75
C GLU A 229 -19.36 0.57 8.83
N ARG A 230 -18.42 -0.39 8.77
CA ARG A 230 -18.71 -1.83 8.68
C ARG A 230 -18.04 -2.67 9.76
N GLY A 231 -17.25 -2.09 10.65
CA GLY A 231 -16.56 -2.80 11.73
C GLY A 231 -15.50 -3.80 11.25
N VAL A 232 -14.95 -3.63 10.04
CA VAL A 232 -13.99 -4.58 9.46
C VAL A 232 -12.64 -4.53 10.20
N ARG A 233 -12.27 -5.64 10.86
CA ARG A 233 -11.01 -5.77 11.62
C ARG A 233 -9.89 -6.54 10.92
N GLU A 234 -10.23 -7.33 9.90
CA GLU A 234 -9.25 -8.07 9.08
C GLU A 234 -9.36 -7.59 7.62
N PRO A 235 -8.98 -6.34 7.30
CA PRO A 235 -9.24 -5.74 5.99
C PRO A 235 -8.55 -6.49 4.86
N GLU A 236 -9.26 -6.68 3.75
CA GLU A 236 -8.76 -7.34 2.54
C GLU A 236 -8.93 -6.44 1.31
N MET A 237 -7.96 -6.43 0.40
CA MET A 237 -8.09 -5.74 -0.90
C MET A 237 -7.84 -6.67 -2.07
N ILE A 238 -8.54 -6.44 -3.17
CA ILE A 238 -8.39 -7.21 -4.41
C ILE A 238 -7.57 -6.38 -5.40
N LEU A 239 -6.44 -6.94 -5.83
CA LEU A 239 -5.43 -6.24 -6.63
C LEU A 239 -5.10 -7.07 -7.88
N PRO A 240 -5.20 -6.51 -9.10
CA PRO A 240 -4.65 -7.13 -10.30
C PRO A 240 -3.14 -7.42 -10.13
N GLU A 241 -2.63 -8.52 -10.67
CA GLU A 241 -1.19 -8.84 -10.62
C GLU A 241 -0.30 -7.78 -11.27
N THR A 242 -0.86 -7.02 -12.22
CA THR A 242 -0.22 -5.90 -12.92
C THR A 242 -0.29 -4.57 -12.14
N GLY A 243 -1.05 -4.51 -11.04
CA GLY A 243 -1.22 -3.32 -10.22
C GLY A 243 0.10 -2.87 -9.57
N HIS A 244 0.23 -1.56 -9.35
CA HIS A 244 1.49 -0.97 -8.88
C HIS A 244 1.96 -1.55 -7.53
N THR A 245 3.27 -1.69 -7.36
CA THR A 245 3.86 -2.32 -6.15
C THR A 245 3.55 -1.56 -4.85
N ALA A 246 3.21 -0.27 -4.94
CA ALA A 246 2.78 0.55 -3.80
C ALA A 246 1.55 -0.02 -3.08
N PHE A 247 0.63 -0.71 -3.77
CA PHE A 247 -0.48 -1.39 -3.11
C PHE A 247 0.02 -2.49 -2.16
N ARG A 248 1.01 -3.28 -2.58
CA ARG A 248 1.62 -4.32 -1.72
C ARG A 248 2.35 -3.69 -0.54
N LYS A 249 2.97 -2.52 -0.74
CA LYS A 249 3.56 -1.70 0.35
C LYS A 249 2.47 -1.25 1.34
N ALA A 250 1.34 -0.73 0.86
CA ALA A 250 0.18 -0.37 1.69
C ALA A 250 -0.35 -1.56 2.50
N GLY A 251 -0.46 -2.73 1.86
CA GLY A 251 -0.88 -3.96 2.50
C GLY A 251 0.00 -4.35 3.68
N ASN A 252 1.32 -4.17 3.54
CA ASN A 252 2.27 -4.39 4.62
C ASN A 252 2.13 -3.33 5.73
N TYR A 253 2.18 -2.05 5.38
CA TYR A 253 2.17 -0.95 6.35
C TYR A 253 0.88 -0.88 7.17
N PHE A 254 -0.27 -1.15 6.56
CA PHE A 254 -1.57 -0.98 7.18
C PHE A 254 -2.25 -2.29 7.57
N GLY A 255 -1.57 -3.42 7.42
CA GLY A 255 -2.12 -4.74 7.75
C GLY A 255 -3.33 -5.13 6.88
N ILE A 256 -3.34 -4.73 5.61
CA ILE A 256 -4.39 -5.08 4.65
C ILE A 256 -3.94 -6.32 3.88
N LYS A 257 -4.74 -7.39 3.96
CA LYS A 257 -4.46 -8.62 3.22
C LYS A 257 -4.74 -8.42 1.73
N VAL A 258 -3.71 -8.63 0.92
CA VAL A 258 -3.78 -8.44 -0.54
C VAL A 258 -4.11 -9.75 -1.22
N HIS A 259 -5.19 -9.78 -1.99
CA HIS A 259 -5.51 -10.87 -2.90
C HIS A 259 -5.14 -10.48 -4.32
N LEU A 260 -4.12 -11.16 -4.85
CA LEU A 260 -3.71 -10.98 -6.24
C LEU A 260 -4.65 -11.75 -7.18
N VAL A 261 -5.02 -11.10 -8.27
CA VAL A 261 -5.87 -11.64 -9.33
C VAL A 261 -5.11 -11.63 -10.65
N ALA A 262 -5.10 -12.78 -11.32
CA ALA A 262 -4.42 -12.94 -12.60
C ALA A 262 -5.01 -12.03 -13.67
N CYS A 263 -4.13 -11.60 -14.59
CA CYS A 263 -4.47 -10.80 -15.76
C CYS A 263 -4.15 -11.63 -17.02
N PRO A 264 -5.01 -12.58 -17.41
CA PRO A 264 -4.70 -13.55 -18.46
C PRO A 264 -4.59 -12.88 -19.84
N GLY A 265 -3.70 -13.42 -20.67
CA GLY A 265 -3.65 -13.08 -22.09
C GLY A 265 -4.90 -13.58 -22.85
N PRO A 266 -5.21 -12.99 -24.01
CA PRO A 266 -4.42 -11.98 -24.72
C PRO A 266 -4.67 -10.53 -24.24
N ALA A 267 -5.73 -10.28 -23.48
CA ALA A 267 -6.09 -8.92 -23.07
C ALA A 267 -5.20 -8.35 -21.95
N TYR A 268 -4.61 -9.22 -21.11
CA TYR A 268 -3.81 -8.82 -19.93
C TYR A 268 -4.54 -7.84 -18.99
N GLN A 269 -5.87 -7.87 -19.00
CA GLN A 269 -6.74 -7.19 -18.06
C GLN A 269 -7.14 -8.13 -16.92
N VAL A 270 -7.53 -7.57 -15.78
CA VAL A 270 -7.94 -8.35 -14.60
C VAL A 270 -9.15 -9.27 -14.87
N ASP A 271 -9.08 -10.53 -14.40
CA ASP A 271 -10.24 -11.45 -14.44
C ASP A 271 -11.34 -11.03 -13.44
N LEU A 272 -12.39 -10.37 -13.96
CA LEU A 272 -13.57 -9.93 -13.20
C LEU A 272 -14.30 -11.06 -12.47
N LYS A 273 -14.31 -12.28 -13.01
CA LYS A 273 -14.95 -13.43 -12.34
C LYS A 273 -14.17 -13.81 -11.10
N ALA A 274 -12.84 -13.83 -11.19
CA ALA A 274 -11.97 -14.06 -10.04
C ALA A 274 -12.09 -12.95 -8.99
N VAL A 275 -12.14 -11.67 -9.40
CA VAL A 275 -12.41 -10.54 -8.49
C VAL A 275 -13.71 -10.79 -7.71
N SER A 276 -14.81 -11.05 -8.42
CA SER A 276 -16.13 -11.27 -7.81
C SER A 276 -16.16 -12.44 -6.83
N ARG A 277 -15.44 -13.55 -7.10
CA ARG A 277 -15.35 -14.71 -6.20
C ARG A 277 -14.58 -14.40 -4.91
N LEU A 278 -13.53 -13.59 -4.97
CA LEU A 278 -12.67 -13.26 -3.83
C LEU A 278 -13.32 -12.24 -2.89
N MET A 279 -14.25 -11.43 -3.38
CA MET A 279 -14.98 -10.45 -2.58
C MET A 279 -15.76 -11.10 -1.44
N ASN A 280 -15.62 -10.53 -0.24
CA ASN A 280 -16.27 -10.99 0.97
C ASN A 280 -16.52 -9.84 1.96
N SER A 281 -17.03 -10.16 3.16
CA SER A 281 -17.37 -9.18 4.19
C SER A 281 -16.20 -8.33 4.67
N ASN A 282 -14.97 -8.80 4.47
CA ASN A 282 -13.75 -8.10 4.86
C ASN A 282 -13.12 -7.31 3.72
N THR A 283 -13.64 -7.42 2.50
CA THR A 283 -13.13 -6.65 1.36
C THR A 283 -13.40 -5.16 1.60
N VAL A 284 -12.34 -4.35 1.51
CA VAL A 284 -12.38 -2.90 1.74
C VAL A 284 -12.07 -2.09 0.49
N LEU A 285 -11.37 -2.68 -0.49
CA LEU A 285 -10.95 -1.97 -1.69
C LEU A 285 -10.80 -2.91 -2.89
N LEU A 286 -11.31 -2.47 -4.03
CA LEU A 286 -10.97 -2.97 -5.36
C LEU A 286 -10.02 -1.99 -6.04
N VAL A 287 -9.10 -2.51 -6.85
CA VAL A 287 -8.12 -1.71 -7.59
C VAL A 287 -8.24 -2.04 -9.08
N GLY A 288 -8.19 -1.01 -9.93
CA GLY A 288 -7.95 -1.13 -11.37
C GLY A 288 -6.96 -0.08 -11.82
N SER A 289 -6.14 -0.38 -12.83
CA SER A 289 -5.11 0.54 -13.34
C SER A 289 -5.52 1.14 -14.67
N ALA A 290 -5.24 2.42 -14.87
CA ALA A 290 -5.56 3.15 -16.09
C ALA A 290 -4.38 4.05 -16.53
N PRO A 291 -3.33 3.50 -17.17
CA PRO A 291 -3.04 2.09 -17.37
C PRO A 291 -2.11 1.52 -16.28
N ASN A 292 -1.89 0.20 -16.32
CA ASN A 292 -0.87 -0.44 -15.49
C ASN A 292 0.57 -0.13 -15.98
N PHE A 293 1.52 -0.12 -15.05
CA PHE A 293 2.94 0.12 -15.36
C PHE A 293 3.59 -0.98 -16.20
N PRO A 294 3.35 -2.29 -15.98
CA PRO A 294 4.08 -3.34 -16.71
C PRO A 294 3.81 -3.40 -18.21
N HIS A 295 2.57 -3.12 -18.64
CA HIS A 295 2.14 -3.34 -20.03
C HIS A 295 1.50 -2.11 -20.68
N GLY A 296 1.20 -1.06 -19.93
CA GLY A 296 0.53 0.12 -20.49
C GLY A 296 -0.93 -0.13 -20.86
N ILE A 297 -1.56 -1.16 -20.29
CA ILE A 297 -2.95 -1.55 -20.59
C ILE A 297 -3.89 -1.01 -19.51
N ILE A 298 -5.04 -0.50 -19.94
CA ILE A 298 -6.13 -0.06 -19.06
C ILE A 298 -6.98 -1.29 -18.69
N ASP A 299 -7.20 -1.53 -17.40
CA ASP A 299 -8.14 -2.56 -16.93
C ASP A 299 -9.59 -2.20 -17.30
N ASP A 300 -10.50 -3.18 -17.36
CA ASP A 300 -11.95 -2.90 -17.55
C ASP A 300 -12.55 -2.23 -16.30
N ILE A 301 -12.34 -0.91 -16.19
CA ILE A 301 -12.80 -0.08 -15.08
C ILE A 301 -14.33 0.02 -15.07
N THR A 302 -14.97 -0.03 -16.24
CA THR A 302 -16.43 0.01 -16.37
C THR A 302 -17.08 -1.18 -15.66
N SER A 303 -16.59 -2.39 -15.91
CA SER A 303 -17.10 -3.59 -15.24
C SER A 303 -16.68 -3.67 -13.78
N LEU A 304 -15.45 -3.25 -13.43
CA LEU A 304 -15.05 -3.12 -12.02
C LEU A 304 -15.97 -2.16 -11.26
N SER A 305 -16.35 -1.03 -11.87
CA SER A 305 -17.27 -0.05 -11.29
C SER A 305 -18.66 -0.62 -11.05
N LYS A 306 -19.20 -1.38 -12.01
CA LYS A 306 -20.48 -2.10 -11.83
C LYS A 306 -20.40 -3.08 -10.67
N LEU A 307 -19.31 -3.84 -10.55
CA LEU A 307 -19.09 -4.80 -9.48
C LEU A 307 -18.93 -4.12 -8.11
N ALA A 308 -18.13 -3.05 -8.04
CA ALA A 308 -17.91 -2.22 -6.86
C ALA A 308 -19.24 -1.67 -6.33
N SER A 309 -20.05 -1.07 -7.22
CA SER A 309 -21.37 -0.52 -6.91
C SER A 309 -22.31 -1.59 -6.36
N LYS A 310 -22.39 -2.76 -7.02
CA LYS A 310 -23.27 -3.86 -6.61
C LYS A 310 -22.96 -4.39 -5.20
N ARG A 311 -21.70 -4.28 -4.76
CA ARG A 311 -21.23 -4.81 -3.47
C ARG A 311 -20.99 -3.72 -2.43
N ASN A 312 -21.20 -2.45 -2.78
CA ASN A 312 -20.87 -1.29 -1.96
C ASN A 312 -19.43 -1.34 -1.43
N ILE A 313 -18.47 -1.63 -2.30
CA ILE A 313 -17.03 -1.66 -2.00
C ILE A 313 -16.35 -0.52 -2.77
N PRO A 314 -15.49 0.28 -2.13
CA PRO A 314 -14.67 1.26 -2.81
C PRO A 314 -13.88 0.68 -4.00
N LEU A 315 -13.90 1.39 -5.12
CA LEU A 315 -13.00 1.17 -6.26
C LEU A 315 -12.01 2.35 -6.35
N HIS A 316 -10.72 2.03 -6.31
CA HIS A 316 -9.65 2.97 -6.63
C HIS A 316 -9.14 2.72 -8.05
N VAL A 317 -9.03 3.80 -8.82
CA VAL A 317 -8.41 3.77 -10.15
C VAL A 317 -7.01 4.36 -10.05
N ASP A 318 -6.00 3.52 -10.27
CA ASP A 318 -4.61 3.96 -10.38
C ASP A 318 -4.36 4.55 -11.77
N CYS A 319 -4.54 5.87 -11.88
CA CYS A 319 -4.19 6.65 -13.06
C CYS A 319 -2.87 7.42 -12.83
N CYS A 320 -1.98 6.91 -11.96
CA CYS A 320 -0.69 7.58 -11.73
C CYS A 320 0.10 7.67 -13.03
N LEU A 321 0.25 6.56 -13.77
CA LEU A 321 0.93 6.57 -15.06
C LEU A 321 0.10 7.25 -16.15
N GLY A 322 -1.23 7.04 -16.15
CA GLY A 322 -2.12 7.62 -17.15
C GLY A 322 -2.19 9.14 -17.08
N SER A 323 -2.07 9.71 -15.88
CA SER A 323 -1.78 11.11 -15.60
C SER A 323 -2.64 12.05 -16.46
N PHE A 324 -2.02 13.02 -17.14
CA PHE A 324 -2.65 13.97 -18.06
C PHE A 324 -2.69 13.45 -19.50
N LEU A 325 -2.40 12.16 -19.74
CA LEU A 325 -2.48 11.53 -21.05
C LEU A 325 -3.86 10.89 -21.25
N VAL A 326 -4.25 9.96 -20.37
CA VAL A 326 -5.50 9.18 -20.50
C VAL A 326 -6.75 10.08 -20.54
N PRO A 327 -6.91 11.10 -19.67
CA PRO A 327 -8.06 12.01 -19.74
C PRO A 327 -8.17 12.83 -21.03
N PHE A 328 -7.08 12.93 -21.81
CA PHE A 328 -7.03 13.68 -23.06
C PHE A 328 -7.07 12.80 -24.31
N LEU A 329 -7.06 11.46 -24.19
CA LEU A 329 -7.09 10.55 -25.33
C LEU A 329 -8.30 10.78 -26.24
N GLU A 330 -9.51 10.87 -25.65
CA GLU A 330 -10.75 11.12 -26.39
C GLU A 330 -10.68 12.44 -27.19
N LYS A 331 -10.20 13.51 -26.55
CA LYS A 331 -10.03 14.83 -27.18
C LYS A 331 -8.94 14.83 -28.26
N ALA A 332 -7.96 13.96 -28.13
CA ALA A 332 -6.90 13.75 -29.12
C ALA A 332 -7.33 12.81 -30.27
N GLY A 333 -8.56 12.31 -30.27
CA GLY A 333 -9.12 11.46 -31.34
C GLY A 333 -8.82 9.97 -31.19
N PHE A 334 -8.34 9.51 -30.03
CA PHE A 334 -8.13 8.10 -29.76
C PHE A 334 -9.38 7.46 -29.14
N GLU A 335 -9.68 6.23 -29.55
CA GLU A 335 -10.69 5.41 -28.88
C GLU A 335 -10.25 5.14 -27.43
N THR A 336 -11.17 5.34 -26.49
CA THR A 336 -10.91 5.13 -25.06
C THR A 336 -12.17 4.65 -24.36
N GLU A 337 -11.98 3.89 -23.28
CA GLU A 337 -13.06 3.46 -22.41
C GLU A 337 -13.19 4.38 -21.20
N LEU A 338 -14.37 4.42 -20.59
CA LEU A 338 -14.57 5.16 -19.34
C LEU A 338 -13.72 4.53 -18.22
N PHE A 339 -13.02 5.40 -17.48
CA PHE A 339 -12.13 5.00 -16.38
C PHE A 339 -12.23 5.91 -15.15
N ASP A 340 -12.98 7.00 -15.23
CA ASP A 340 -12.96 8.10 -14.24
C ASP A 340 -14.27 8.22 -13.43
N PHE A 341 -14.52 9.37 -12.81
CA PHE A 341 -15.68 9.59 -11.95
C PHE A 341 -17.04 9.61 -12.69
N ARG A 342 -17.06 9.56 -14.03
CA ARG A 342 -18.31 9.25 -14.78
C ARG A 342 -18.88 7.90 -14.37
N LEU A 343 -18.02 6.97 -13.96
CA LEU A 343 -18.40 5.65 -13.48
C LEU A 343 -18.78 5.69 -12.00
N LYS A 344 -20.06 5.51 -11.67
CA LYS A 344 -20.61 5.63 -10.29
C LYS A 344 -19.85 4.84 -9.22
N GLY A 345 -19.31 3.66 -9.55
CA GLY A 345 -18.55 2.82 -8.62
C GLY A 345 -17.14 3.30 -8.33
N VAL A 346 -16.56 4.18 -9.16
CA VAL A 346 -15.22 4.77 -8.91
C VAL A 346 -15.32 5.71 -7.72
N THR A 347 -14.60 5.39 -6.65
CA THR A 347 -14.63 6.15 -5.38
C THR A 347 -13.41 7.02 -5.18
N SER A 348 -12.27 6.63 -5.74
CA SER A 348 -11.05 7.41 -5.70
C SER A 348 -10.18 7.19 -6.93
N ILE A 349 -9.36 8.19 -7.25
CA ILE A 349 -8.42 8.17 -8.39
C ILE A 349 -7.10 8.77 -7.92
N SER A 350 -5.98 8.16 -8.28
CA SER A 350 -4.65 8.77 -8.13
C SER A 350 -4.14 9.28 -9.49
N CYS A 351 -3.48 10.43 -9.50
CA CYS A 351 -2.95 11.06 -10.72
C CYS A 351 -1.64 11.79 -10.44
N ASP A 352 -0.56 11.37 -11.09
CA ASP A 352 0.75 12.00 -10.94
C ASP A 352 0.89 13.21 -11.86
N THR A 353 0.89 14.40 -11.28
CA THR A 353 1.21 15.65 -11.98
C THR A 353 2.67 15.70 -12.43
N HIS A 354 3.59 15.04 -11.71
CA HIS A 354 5.02 15.00 -12.06
C HIS A 354 5.41 13.99 -13.16
N LYS A 355 4.40 13.37 -13.81
CA LYS A 355 4.55 12.51 -14.98
C LYS A 355 4.11 13.27 -16.23
N TYR A 356 2.99 12.91 -16.86
CA TYR A 356 2.49 13.58 -18.06
C TYR A 356 1.82 14.93 -17.78
N GLY A 357 1.65 15.33 -16.51
CA GLY A 357 1.35 16.71 -16.16
C GLY A 357 2.57 17.64 -16.21
N PHE A 358 3.77 17.08 -16.40
CA PHE A 358 5.05 17.78 -16.54
C PHE A 358 5.42 18.70 -15.38
N ALA A 359 4.80 18.53 -14.21
CA ALA A 359 5.15 19.27 -12.99
C ALA A 359 6.52 18.81 -12.43
N PRO A 360 7.15 19.62 -11.55
CA PRO A 360 8.37 19.21 -10.86
C PRO A 360 8.21 17.87 -10.14
N LYS A 361 9.31 17.09 -10.05
CA LYS A 361 9.33 15.83 -9.30
C LYS A 361 8.95 16.05 -7.83
N GLY A 362 8.28 15.06 -7.25
CA GLY A 362 7.74 15.17 -5.89
C GLY A 362 6.30 15.69 -5.80
N ASN A 363 5.50 15.63 -6.87
CA ASN A 363 4.07 16.02 -6.82
C ASN A 363 3.12 14.98 -7.45
N SER A 364 1.97 14.75 -6.80
CA SER A 364 0.86 13.94 -7.27
C SER A 364 -0.44 14.39 -6.59
N THR A 365 -1.55 13.73 -6.92
CA THR A 365 -2.86 13.95 -6.32
C THR A 365 -3.56 12.63 -6.01
N VAL A 366 -4.36 12.63 -4.95
CA VAL A 366 -5.38 11.61 -4.69
C VAL A 366 -6.74 12.30 -4.55
N LEU A 367 -7.70 11.79 -5.32
CA LEU A 367 -9.03 12.35 -5.47
C LEU A 367 -10.06 11.36 -4.92
N TYR A 368 -11.14 11.88 -4.36
CA TYR A 368 -12.25 11.12 -3.77
C TYR A 368 -13.59 11.67 -4.25
N ARG A 369 -14.55 10.77 -4.47
CA ARG A 369 -15.90 11.11 -4.93
C ARG A 369 -16.71 11.89 -3.89
N THR A 370 -16.63 11.51 -2.62
CA THR A 370 -17.37 12.05 -1.46
C THR A 370 -16.71 11.64 -0.17
#